data_AF-A0A9C8DHR8-F1
#
_entry.id   AF-A0A9C8DHR8-F1
#
_cell.length_a   1.000
_cell.length_b   1.000
_cell.length_c   1.000
_cell.angle_alpha   90.00
_cell.angle_beta   90.00
_cell.angle_gamma   90.00
#
_symmetry.space_group_name_H-M   'P 1'
#
loop_
_entity.id
_entity.type
_entity.pdbx_description
1 polymer ?
#
loop_
_entity_poly.entity_id
_entity_poly.type
_entity_poly.pdbx_seq_one_letter_code
_entity_poly.pdbx_strand_id
1 'polypeptide(L)'
;MKWSTFLERFNDCAVIEPAMVYAGESNPDALQAQLSRWVKAGRLIKLARGKYALAPPYRRVDLPLEHVANRLMYPSYMSMESALAWYDLIPEA
;
A
#
# COMPACT_ATOMS: atom_id res chain seq x y z
N MET A 1 5.81 -15.40 -8.72
CA MET A 1 6.46 -15.41 -7.38
C MET A 1 5.70 -16.31 -6.40
N LYS A 2 6.36 -16.93 -5.40
CA LYS A 2 5.67 -17.66 -4.31
C LYS A 2 5.08 -16.66 -3.29
N TRP A 3 4.00 -17.05 -2.61
CA TRP A 3 3.34 -16.17 -1.61
C TRP A 3 4.24 -15.83 -0.42
N SER A 4 4.98 -16.80 0.10
CA SER A 4 5.92 -16.57 1.22
C SER A 4 6.97 -15.51 0.86
N THR A 5 7.58 -15.63 -0.31
CA THR A 5 8.56 -14.66 -0.82
C THR A 5 7.95 -13.27 -1.01
N PHE A 6 6.71 -13.19 -1.50
CA PHE A 6 6.00 -11.92 -1.61
C PHE A 6 5.78 -11.29 -0.22
N LEU A 7 5.35 -12.09 0.75
CA LEU A 7 5.10 -11.63 2.10
C LEU A 7 6.39 -11.12 2.76
N GLU A 8 7.49 -11.86 2.66
CA GLU A 8 8.79 -11.44 3.21
C GLU A 8 9.29 -10.13 2.59
N ARG A 9 9.05 -9.91 1.30
CA ARG A 9 9.51 -8.70 0.58
C ARG A 9 8.67 -7.46 0.88
N PHE A 10 7.38 -7.63 1.13
CA PHE A 10 6.43 -6.50 1.17
C PHE A 10 5.68 -6.37 2.50
N ASN A 11 6.05 -7.13 3.54
CA ASN A 11 5.41 -7.09 4.87
C ASN A 11 5.48 -5.72 5.56
N ASP A 12 6.53 -4.95 5.27
CA ASP A 12 6.78 -3.62 5.84
C ASP A 12 6.28 -2.48 4.93
N CYS A 13 5.60 -2.80 3.82
CA CYS A 13 5.01 -1.81 2.92
C CYS A 13 3.54 -1.53 3.25
N ALA A 14 3.20 -0.27 3.49
CA ALA A 14 1.80 0.15 3.63
C ALA A 14 1.04 0.06 2.29
N VAL A 15 1.67 0.51 1.20
CA VAL A 15 1.10 0.43 -0.15
C VAL A 15 2.06 -0.30 -1.07
N ILE A 16 1.54 -1.26 -1.83
CA ILE A 16 2.25 -2.08 -2.81
C ILE A 16 1.73 -1.72 -4.20
N GLU A 17 2.64 -1.34 -5.08
CA GLU A 17 2.40 -0.96 -6.47
C GLU A 17 3.00 -2.04 -7.39
N PRO A 18 2.34 -2.36 -8.53
CA PRO A 18 2.82 -3.37 -9.47
C PRO A 18 4.27 -3.19 -9.90
N ALA A 19 4.73 -1.96 -10.11
CA ALA A 19 6.11 -1.68 -10.51
C ALA A 19 7.14 -2.22 -9.50
N MET A 20 6.83 -2.16 -8.20
CA MET A 20 7.70 -2.72 -7.15
C MET A 20 7.75 -4.25 -7.20
N VAL A 21 6.64 -4.88 -7.61
CA VAL A 21 6.54 -6.34 -7.72
C VAL A 21 7.21 -6.84 -9.00
N TYR A 22 7.12 -6.08 -10.09
CA TYR A 22 7.62 -6.48 -11.40
C TYR A 22 9.13 -6.24 -11.56
N ALA A 23 9.73 -5.43 -10.70
CA ALA A 23 11.15 -5.13 -10.74
C ALA A 23 12.00 -6.42 -10.68
N GLY A 24 12.72 -6.70 -11.76
CA GLY A 24 13.57 -7.91 -11.87
C GLY A 24 12.83 -9.20 -12.23
N GLU A 25 11.54 -9.13 -12.56
CA GLU A 25 10.73 -10.29 -12.95
C GLU A 25 10.57 -10.39 -14.47
N SER A 26 10.54 -11.61 -14.99
CA SER A 26 10.54 -11.87 -16.44
C SER A 26 9.15 -11.87 -17.09
N ASN A 27 8.07 -11.92 -16.30
CA ASN A 27 6.69 -11.98 -16.83
C ASN A 27 5.70 -11.12 -16.00
N PRO A 28 5.55 -9.83 -16.34
CA PRO A 28 4.65 -8.91 -15.65
C PRO A 28 3.16 -9.31 -15.73
N ASP A 29 2.69 -9.84 -16.86
CA ASP A 29 1.28 -10.20 -17.06
C ASP A 29 0.84 -11.33 -16.12
N ALA A 30 1.71 -12.35 -15.97
CA ALA A 30 1.48 -13.44 -15.04
C ALA A 30 1.39 -12.95 -13.58
N LEU A 31 2.21 -11.96 -13.21
CA LEU A 31 2.19 -11.33 -11.88
C LEU A 31 0.92 -10.49 -11.68
N GLN A 32 0.46 -9.76 -12.70
CA GLN A 32 -0.80 -9.02 -12.62
C GLN A 32 -2.00 -9.95 -12.36
N ALA A 33 -2.06 -11.08 -13.07
CA ALA A 33 -3.06 -12.11 -12.84
C ALA A 33 -2.92 -12.74 -11.44
N GLN A 34 -1.69 -12.88 -10.93
CA GLN A 34 -1.43 -13.38 -9.58
C GLN A 34 -1.92 -12.40 -8.49
N LEU A 35 -1.62 -11.11 -8.61
CA LEU A 35 -2.11 -10.07 -7.69
C LEU A 35 -3.65 -10.07 -7.65
N SER A 36 -4.30 -10.15 -8.81
CA SER A 36 -5.76 -10.22 -8.91
C SER A 36 -6.35 -11.45 -8.22
N ARG A 37 -5.68 -12.62 -8.33
CA ARG A 37 -6.07 -13.83 -7.61
C ARG A 37 -5.90 -13.69 -6.10
N TRP A 38 -4.84 -13.05 -5.63
CA TRP A 38 -4.63 -12.82 -4.20
C TRP A 38 -5.61 -11.82 -3.59
N VAL A 39 -6.07 -10.82 -4.36
CA VAL A 39 -7.19 -9.96 -3.95
C VAL A 39 -8.47 -10.80 -3.79
N LYS A 40 -8.81 -11.63 -4.78
CA LYS A 40 -9.99 -12.53 -4.69
C LYS A 40 -9.90 -13.51 -3.51
N ALA A 41 -8.69 -13.95 -3.16
CA ALA A 41 -8.45 -14.85 -2.04
C ALA A 41 -8.38 -14.15 -0.67
N GLY A 42 -8.62 -12.83 -0.60
CA GLY A 42 -8.58 -12.07 0.65
C GLY A 42 -7.18 -11.88 1.25
N ARG A 43 -6.11 -12.15 0.49
CA ARG A 43 -4.72 -11.97 0.94
C ARG A 43 -4.24 -10.53 0.75
N LEU A 44 -4.77 -9.87 -0.27
CA LEU A 44 -4.52 -8.46 -0.59
C LEU A 44 -5.82 -7.67 -0.57
N ILE A 45 -5.73 -6.43 -0.13
CA ILE A 45 -6.78 -5.42 -0.28
C ILE A 45 -6.42 -4.55 -1.48
N LYS A 46 -7.35 -4.38 -2.42
CA LYS A 46 -7.17 -3.44 -3.53
C LYS A 46 -7.63 -2.05 -3.09
N LEU A 47 -6.69 -1.13 -2.94
CA LEU A 47 -6.96 0.24 -2.52
C LEU A 47 -7.44 1.10 -3.70
N ALA A 48 -6.78 0.95 -4.86
CA ALA A 48 -7.14 1.59 -6.12
C ALA A 48 -6.59 0.79 -7.31
N ARG A 49 -6.74 1.31 -8.53
CA ARG A 49 -6.09 0.73 -9.71
C ARG A 49 -4.57 0.73 -9.52
N GLY A 50 -3.97 -0.46 -9.50
CA GLY A 50 -2.53 -0.62 -9.34
C GLY A 50 -2.00 -0.28 -7.94
N LYS A 51 -2.86 -0.26 -6.91
CA LYS A 51 -2.44 0.02 -5.53
C LYS A 51 -3.08 -1.00 -4.61
N TYR A 52 -2.25 -1.71 -3.86
CA TYR A 52 -2.65 -2.83 -3.02
C TYR A 52 -2.08 -2.65 -1.61
N ALA A 53 -2.71 -3.28 -0.63
CA ALA A 53 -2.15 -3.47 0.71
C ALA A 53 -2.25 -4.94 1.09
N LEU A 54 -1.36 -5.42 1.96
CA LEU A 54 -1.56 -6.72 2.61
C LEU A 54 -2.85 -6.66 3.45
N ALA A 55 -3.68 -7.70 3.39
CA ALA A 55 -4.83 -7.83 4.27
C ALA A 55 -4.39 -8.33 5.66
N PRO A 56 -5.11 -8.01 6.75
CA PRO A 56 -4.96 -8.74 8.01
C PRO A 56 -5.17 -10.25 7.78
N PRO A 57 -4.42 -11.15 8.43
CA PRO A 57 -3.37 -10.91 9.44
C PRO A 57 -1.95 -10.76 8.85
N TYR A 58 -1.80 -10.70 7.53
CA TYR A 58 -0.50 -10.72 6.86
C TYR A 58 0.28 -9.40 6.97
N ARG A 59 -0.41 -8.31 7.25
CA ARG A 59 0.17 -6.97 7.36
C ARG A 59 0.90 -6.81 8.69
N ARG A 60 2.12 -6.26 8.68
CA ARG A 60 2.91 -5.94 9.90
C ARG A 60 2.88 -4.45 10.28
N VAL A 61 2.67 -3.58 9.31
CA VAL A 61 2.61 -2.13 9.50
C VAL A 61 1.16 -1.66 9.48
N ASP A 62 0.85 -0.59 10.20
CA ASP A 62 -0.46 0.05 10.02
C ASP A 62 -0.56 0.74 8.65
N LEU A 63 -1.76 1.18 8.31
CA LEU A 63 -2.01 2.02 7.15
C LEU A 63 -2.30 3.46 7.60
N PRO A 64 -1.27 4.30 7.84
CA PRO A 64 -1.48 5.71 8.10
C PRO A 64 -2.28 6.32 6.97
N LEU A 65 -3.39 6.98 7.32
CA LEU A 65 -4.36 7.48 6.35
C LEU A 65 -3.71 8.47 5.40
N GLU A 66 -2.85 9.33 5.92
CA GLU A 66 -2.08 10.36 5.22
C GLU A 66 -1.12 9.71 4.21
N HIS A 67 -0.43 8.64 4.62
CA HIS A 67 0.50 7.93 3.75
C HIS A 67 -0.26 7.24 2.60
N VAL A 68 -1.36 6.55 2.91
CA VAL A 68 -2.19 5.90 1.89
C VAL A 68 -2.79 6.94 0.95
N ALA A 69 -3.35 8.04 1.47
CA ALA A 69 -3.91 9.13 0.67
C ALA A 69 -2.86 9.69 -0.31
N ASN A 70 -1.64 9.96 0.18
CA ASN A 70 -0.51 10.42 -0.64
C ASN A 70 -0.15 9.46 -1.76
N ARG A 71 -0.20 8.15 -1.49
CA ARG A 71 0.03 7.15 -2.53
C ARG A 71 -1.15 7.02 -3.48
N LEU A 72 -2.38 7.25 -3.04
CA LEU A 72 -3.58 7.15 -3.89
C LEU A 72 -3.73 8.32 -4.85
N MET A 73 -3.47 9.54 -4.40
CA MET A 73 -3.54 10.76 -5.20
C MET A 73 -2.23 11.53 -5.11
N TYR A 74 -1.51 11.66 -6.23
CA TYR A 74 -0.27 12.43 -6.30
C TYR A 74 -0.38 13.50 -7.39
N PRO A 75 0.11 14.73 -7.16
CA PRO A 75 0.66 15.22 -5.89
C PRO A 75 -0.45 15.52 -4.89
N SER A 76 -0.31 15.04 -3.66
CA SER A 76 -1.11 15.52 -2.52
C SER A 76 -0.18 16.06 -1.45
N TYR A 77 -0.65 17.07 -0.74
CA TYR A 77 0.10 17.69 0.34
C TYR A 77 -0.79 17.72 1.58
N MET A 78 -0.17 17.54 2.74
CA MET A 78 -0.81 17.85 4.02
C MET A 78 -0.88 19.36 4.14
N SER A 79 -2.02 19.90 4.59
CA SER A 79 -2.11 21.33 4.85
C SER A 79 -1.26 21.71 6.06
N MET A 80 -0.92 23.00 6.16
CA MET A 80 -0.21 23.52 7.32
C MET A 80 -1.03 23.28 8.59
N GLU A 81 -2.34 23.48 8.53
CA GLU A 81 -3.27 23.28 9.63
C GLU A 81 -3.27 21.82 10.10
N SER A 82 -3.38 20.85 9.18
CA SER A 82 -3.29 19.42 9.54
C SER A 82 -1.95 19.07 10.18
N ALA A 83 -0.85 19.65 9.70
CA ALA A 83 0.47 19.43 10.30
C ALA A 83 0.57 20.03 11.70
N LEU A 84 0.06 21.25 11.92
CA LEU A 84 0.05 21.88 13.24
C LEU A 84 -0.84 21.11 14.22
N ALA A 85 -2.01 20.66 13.78
CA ALA A 85 -2.91 19.82 14.57
C ALA A 85 -2.23 18.51 15.00
N TRP A 86 -1.48 17.86 14.10
CA TRP A 86 -0.73 16.63 14.41
C TRP A 86 0.30 16.82 15.55
N TYR A 87 0.85 18.02 15.70
CA TYR A 87 1.81 18.36 16.76
C TYR A 87 1.17 19.08 17.95
N ASP A 88 -0.17 19.09 18.05
CA ASP A 88 -0.92 19.76 19.12
C ASP A 88 -0.61 21.28 19.22
N LEU A 89 -0.28 21.92 18.09
CA LEU A 89 0.11 23.34 18.02
C LEU A 89 -1.06 24.30 17.78
N ILE A 90 -2.25 23.77 17.48
CA ILE A 90 -3.49 24.55 17.35
C ILE A 90 -4.62 23.89 18.16
N PRO A 91 -5.45 24.68 18.85
CA PRO A 91 -6.49 24.16 19.76
C PRO A 91 -7.73 23.63 19.05
N GLU A 92 -7.94 23.94 17.76
CA GLU A 92 -9.10 23.50 16.97
C GLU A 92 -9.03 22.04 16.51
N ALA A 93 -7.94 21.33 16.82
CA ALA A 93 -7.70 19.94 16.48
C ALA A 93 -8.75 18.98 17.08
#